data_AF-A0A1G4Q6K3-F1
#
_entry.id   AF-A0A1G4Q6K3-F1
#
_cell.length_a   1.000
_cell.length_b   1.000
_cell.length_c   1.000
_cell.angle_alpha   90.00
_cell.angle_beta   90.00
_cell.angle_gamma   90.00
#
_symmetry.space_group_name_H-M   'P 1'
#
loop_
_entity.id
_entity.type
_entity.pdbx_description
1 polymer ?
#
loop_
_entity_poly.entity_id
_entity_poly.type
_entity_poly.pdbx_seq_one_letter_code
_entity_poly.pdbx_strand_id
1 'polypeptide(L)'
;MRRADKFMIVSVALVSSILIACAGCGKKPVETSASSTTTTTTIATITTTTTTAATLPVYSGPLETSETVEMTWTETTVANGEVTLYAHVSAGNFLRIRRGPGTNYDIAGTLTRGQSVVVVASTNNGWYKTQDGFYVSGEYVKASQPT
;
A
#
# COMPACT_ATOMS: atom_id res chain seq x y z
N MET A 1 41.09 -12.12 -22.82
CA MET A 1 40.67 -11.01 -23.71
C MET A 1 40.36 -11.57 -25.09
N ARG A 2 39.08 -11.87 -25.35
CA ARG A 2 38.58 -12.36 -26.64
C ARG A 2 37.20 -11.76 -26.88
N ARG A 3 37.07 -11.06 -28.02
CA ARG A 3 35.91 -10.88 -28.93
C ARG A 3 34.53 -10.61 -28.29
N ALA A 4 33.73 -9.65 -28.75
CA ALA A 4 33.74 -8.92 -30.02
C ALA A 4 32.88 -7.66 -29.88
N ASP A 5 33.45 -6.52 -30.24
CA ASP A 5 32.70 -5.33 -30.60
C ASP A 5 32.36 -5.44 -32.09
N LYS A 6 31.06 -5.41 -32.44
CA LYS A 6 30.59 -4.81 -33.70
C LYS A 6 29.08 -4.80 -33.93
N PHE A 7 28.62 -3.62 -34.35
CA PHE A 7 27.37 -3.26 -35.04
C PHE A 7 26.15 -3.03 -34.11
N MET A 8 25.91 -1.82 -33.63
CA MET A 8 25.46 -0.64 -34.40
C MET A 8 24.24 -0.96 -35.28
N ILE A 9 23.05 -0.99 -34.66
CA ILE A 9 21.78 -0.82 -35.39
C ILE A 9 21.21 0.52 -34.96
N VAL A 10 21.61 1.54 -35.72
CA VAL A 10 20.93 2.81 -35.87
C VAL A 10 19.57 2.52 -36.51
N SER A 11 18.48 2.72 -35.79
CA SER A 11 17.13 2.75 -36.34
C SER A 11 16.61 4.18 -36.23
N VAL A 12 16.80 4.94 -37.30
CA VAL A 12 16.33 6.32 -37.47
C VAL A 12 15.16 6.32 -38.46
N ALA A 13 14.10 6.99 -38.00
CA ALA A 13 13.00 7.64 -38.75
C ALA A 13 11.91 6.76 -39.38
N LEU A 14 10.67 6.95 -38.90
CA LEU A 14 9.64 7.64 -39.68
C LEU A 14 8.59 8.29 -38.77
N VAL A 15 8.43 9.60 -39.01
CA VAL A 15 7.43 10.50 -38.43
C VAL A 15 6.05 10.12 -38.99
N SER A 16 5.04 9.94 -38.15
CA SER A 16 3.65 10.05 -38.59
C SER A 16 2.82 10.77 -37.55
N SER A 17 2.60 12.04 -37.85
CA SER A 17 1.76 12.99 -37.14
C SER A 17 0.31 12.75 -37.54
N ILE A 18 -0.56 12.35 -36.61
CA ILE A 18 -2.00 12.63 -36.71
C ILE A 18 -2.40 13.47 -35.51
N LEU A 19 -2.59 14.75 -35.80
CA LEU A 19 -3.35 15.70 -35.02
C LEU A 19 -4.83 15.34 -35.14
N ILE A 20 -5.50 15.01 -34.04
CA ILE A 20 -6.94 15.28 -33.89
C ILE A 20 -7.13 16.10 -32.62
N ALA A 21 -7.65 17.31 -32.87
CA ALA A 21 -7.77 18.42 -31.96
C ALA A 21 -8.96 18.30 -30.99
N CYS A 22 -8.93 19.22 -30.03
CA CYS A 22 -9.61 19.28 -28.75
C CYS A 22 -11.13 19.57 -28.79
N ALA A 23 -11.84 19.07 -27.77
CA ALA A 23 -12.95 19.75 -27.08
C ALA A 23 -13.19 19.01 -25.74
N GLY A 24 -13.19 19.62 -24.55
CA GLY A 24 -13.14 21.03 -24.21
C GLY A 24 -12.68 21.26 -22.76
N CYS A 25 -12.23 22.49 -22.53
CA CYS A 25 -12.03 23.08 -21.21
C CYS A 25 -13.38 23.44 -20.59
N GLY A 26 -13.60 23.04 -19.34
CA GLY A 26 -14.61 23.59 -18.45
C GLY A 26 -13.96 23.82 -17.09
N LYS A 27 -13.96 25.08 -16.64
CA LYS A 27 -13.30 25.55 -15.41
C LYS A 27 -13.96 24.98 -14.15
N LYS A 28 -13.18 24.93 -13.06
CA LYS A 28 -13.61 24.68 -11.66
C LYS A 28 -14.86 25.49 -11.28
N PRO A 29 -15.67 24.97 -10.35
CA PRO A 29 -15.73 25.65 -9.05
C PRO A 29 -15.63 24.68 -7.85
N VAL A 30 -14.90 25.14 -6.83
CA VAL A 30 -15.18 24.81 -5.44
C VAL A 30 -16.48 25.52 -5.10
N GLU A 31 -17.55 24.79 -4.80
CA GLU A 31 -18.63 25.28 -3.95
C GLU A 31 -19.19 24.14 -3.11
N THR A 32 -18.97 24.27 -1.80
CA THR A 32 -19.94 23.97 -0.76
C THR A 32 -21.36 24.30 -1.21
N SER A 33 -22.30 23.37 -1.07
CA SER A 33 -23.69 23.75 -0.89
C SER A 33 -24.42 22.72 -0.03
N ALA A 34 -24.83 23.19 1.13
CA ALA A 34 -25.90 22.61 1.93
C ALA A 34 -27.24 22.77 1.21
N SER A 35 -28.18 21.85 1.43
CA SER A 35 -29.64 22.13 1.43
C SER A 35 -30.39 20.97 2.08
N SER A 36 -30.87 21.15 3.32
CA SER A 36 -32.27 21.42 3.72
C SER A 36 -33.18 20.17 3.80
N THR A 37 -33.36 19.59 4.99
CA THR A 37 -34.51 19.77 5.93
C THR A 37 -35.72 18.88 5.62
N THR A 38 -36.00 17.91 6.51
CA THR A 38 -37.35 17.72 7.06
C THR A 38 -37.23 17.13 8.45
N THR A 39 -37.63 17.95 9.42
CA THR A 39 -37.75 17.69 10.85
C THR A 39 -38.99 16.85 11.09
N THR A 40 -38.85 15.68 11.74
CA THR A 40 -39.97 15.00 12.42
C THR A 40 -39.68 14.95 13.90
N THR A 41 -40.40 15.81 14.63
CA THR A 41 -40.41 15.93 16.08
C THR A 41 -41.20 14.77 16.68
N THR A 42 -40.51 13.81 17.29
CA THR A 42 -41.09 12.86 18.25
C THR A 42 -40.43 13.14 19.60
N ILE A 43 -41.20 13.69 20.54
CA ILE A 43 -40.74 14.07 21.88
C ILE A 43 -40.77 12.80 22.73
N ALA A 44 -39.59 12.22 22.98
CA ALA A 44 -39.42 11.14 23.93
C ALA A 44 -38.95 11.71 25.29
N THR A 45 -39.69 11.34 26.33
CA THR A 45 -39.43 11.64 27.74
C THR A 45 -37.99 11.29 28.15
N ILE A 46 -37.22 12.28 28.60
CA ILE A 46 -35.86 12.07 29.11
C ILE A 46 -35.89 11.74 30.60
N THR A 47 -35.62 10.49 30.93
CA THR A 47 -35.38 10.05 32.31
C THR A 47 -33.94 10.41 32.68
N THR A 48 -33.74 11.33 33.62
CA THR A 48 -32.41 11.71 34.10
C THR A 48 -31.93 10.72 35.17
N THR A 49 -31.02 9.83 34.79
CA THR A 49 -30.32 8.93 35.73
C THR A 49 -29.03 9.59 36.21
N THR A 50 -28.95 9.94 37.49
CA THR A 50 -27.74 10.47 38.14
C THR A 50 -26.80 9.30 38.48
N THR A 51 -25.76 9.10 37.68
CA THR A 51 -24.70 8.12 37.93
C THR A 51 -23.65 8.71 38.88
N THR A 52 -23.54 8.14 40.08
CA THR A 52 -22.50 8.43 41.07
C THR A 52 -21.11 8.19 40.48
N ALA A 53 -20.27 9.23 40.50
CA ALA A 53 -18.91 9.19 40.01
C ALA A 53 -18.04 8.25 40.86
N ALA A 54 -17.64 7.12 40.29
CA ALA A 54 -16.60 6.26 40.87
C ALA A 54 -15.26 7.00 40.80
N THR A 55 -14.63 7.22 41.95
CA THR A 55 -13.29 7.79 42.05
C THR A 55 -12.28 6.85 41.41
N LEU A 56 -11.70 7.28 40.29
CA LEU A 56 -10.61 6.57 39.62
C LEU A 56 -9.39 6.48 40.55
N PRO A 57 -8.76 5.31 40.70
CA PRO A 57 -7.51 5.21 41.44
C PRO A 57 -6.43 6.02 40.73
N VAL A 58 -5.76 6.91 41.47
CA VAL A 58 -4.58 7.62 41.00
C VAL A 58 -3.45 6.60 40.88
N TYR A 59 -3.11 6.23 39.64
CA TYR A 59 -1.98 5.37 39.35
C TYR A 59 -0.68 6.17 39.53
N SER A 60 -0.02 5.97 40.67
CA SER A 60 1.27 6.59 41.02
C SER A 60 2.46 5.65 40.81
N GLY A 61 2.33 4.69 39.88
CA GLY A 61 3.46 3.84 39.49
C GLY A 61 4.52 4.66 38.73
N PRO A 62 5.80 4.27 38.75
CA PRO A 62 6.78 4.83 37.82
C PRO A 62 6.23 4.65 36.40
N LEU A 63 6.36 5.67 35.55
CA LEU A 63 6.09 5.52 34.12
C LEU A 63 7.01 4.39 33.63
N GLU A 64 6.44 3.20 33.42
CA GLU A 64 7.08 2.10 32.72
C GLU A 64 7.65 2.71 31.45
N THR A 65 8.97 2.88 31.44
CA THR A 65 9.68 3.44 30.30
C THR A 65 9.54 2.37 29.25
N SER A 66 8.58 2.57 28.35
CA SER A 66 8.21 1.64 27.30
C SER A 66 9.49 1.11 26.66
N GLU A 67 9.83 -0.14 26.91
CA GLU A 67 10.90 -0.80 26.20
C GLU A 67 10.54 -0.69 24.72
N THR A 68 11.27 0.16 24.01
CA THR A 68 11.15 0.25 22.56
C THR A 68 11.58 -1.10 22.04
N VAL A 69 10.60 -1.96 21.76
CA VAL A 69 10.82 -3.23 21.07
C VAL A 69 11.25 -2.85 19.65
N GLU A 70 12.55 -2.66 19.46
CA GLU A 70 13.13 -2.43 18.16
C GLU A 70 12.88 -3.68 17.33
N MET A 71 11.97 -3.57 16.35
CA MET A 71 11.76 -4.61 15.37
C MET A 71 13.02 -4.74 14.51
N THR A 72 13.90 -5.66 14.87
CA THR A 72 15.11 -5.99 14.11
C THR A 72 14.76 -7.06 13.08
N TRP A 73 14.88 -6.71 11.80
CA TRP A 73 14.79 -7.65 10.68
C TRP A 73 16.09 -7.59 9.88
N THR A 74 16.43 -8.70 9.26
CA THR A 74 17.60 -8.81 8.36
C THR A 74 17.12 -9.03 6.94
N GLU A 75 17.87 -8.48 5.98
CA GLU A 75 17.60 -8.60 4.55
C GLU A 75 18.67 -9.45 3.87
N THR A 76 18.23 -10.41 3.07
CA THR A 76 19.09 -11.27 2.25
C THR A 76 18.75 -11.03 0.78
N THR A 77 19.71 -10.59 -0.01
CA THR A 77 19.53 -10.40 -1.46
C THR A 77 19.32 -11.74 -2.17
N VAL A 78 18.48 -11.75 -3.21
CA VAL A 78 18.23 -12.96 -4.00
C VAL A 78 19.43 -13.28 -4.89
N ALA A 79 19.84 -14.55 -4.96
CA ALA A 79 21.06 -15.01 -5.65
C ALA A 79 21.10 -14.66 -7.16
N ASN A 80 19.94 -14.55 -7.80
CA ASN A 80 19.81 -14.25 -9.23
C ASN A 80 19.60 -12.74 -9.50
N GLY A 81 19.72 -11.89 -8.47
CA GLY A 81 19.51 -10.44 -8.56
C GLY A 81 18.05 -10.02 -8.55
N GLU A 82 17.18 -10.76 -9.25
CA GLU A 82 15.78 -10.41 -9.40
C GLU A 82 14.92 -11.67 -9.62
N VAL A 83 13.72 -11.71 -9.02
CA VAL A 83 12.72 -12.77 -9.25
C VAL A 83 11.34 -12.13 -9.46
N THR A 84 10.64 -12.54 -10.52
CA THR A 84 9.24 -12.18 -10.73
C THR A 84 8.32 -13.14 -10.01
N LEU A 85 7.47 -12.62 -9.13
CA LEU A 85 6.42 -13.35 -8.43
C LEU A 85 5.05 -12.75 -8.76
N TYR A 86 3.99 -13.49 -8.47
CA TYR A 86 2.62 -13.10 -8.74
C TYR A 86 1.80 -13.08 -7.46
N ALA A 87 0.95 -12.07 -7.31
CA ALA A 87 0.04 -11.95 -6.18
C ALA A 87 -0.99 -13.11 -6.20
N HIS A 88 -0.93 -13.94 -5.17
CA HIS A 88 -1.78 -15.11 -4.99
C HIS A 88 -2.79 -14.84 -3.86
N VAL A 89 -3.86 -14.14 -4.22
CA VAL A 89 -5.00 -13.81 -3.34
C VAL A 89 -6.31 -14.30 -3.97
N SER A 90 -7.37 -14.43 -3.16
CA SER A 90 -8.71 -14.80 -3.68
C SER A 90 -9.26 -13.73 -4.63
N ALA A 91 -10.17 -14.14 -5.51
CA ALA A 91 -10.84 -13.20 -6.42
C ALA A 91 -11.57 -12.10 -5.63
N GLY A 92 -11.44 -10.84 -6.09
CA GLY A 92 -12.01 -9.66 -5.41
C GLY A 92 -11.18 -9.12 -4.24
N ASN A 93 -10.08 -9.78 -3.86
CA ASN A 93 -9.16 -9.30 -2.82
C ASN A 93 -7.91 -8.64 -3.40
N PHE A 94 -7.21 -7.90 -2.54
CA PHE A 94 -5.99 -7.17 -2.88
C PHE A 94 -4.88 -7.50 -1.88
N LEU A 95 -3.65 -7.63 -2.39
CA LEU A 95 -2.45 -7.75 -1.58
C LEU A 95 -1.86 -6.36 -1.34
N ARG A 96 -1.61 -5.99 -0.09
CA ARG A 96 -1.06 -4.67 0.26
C ARG A 96 0.47 -4.67 0.15
N ILE A 97 1.00 -3.62 -0.46
CA ILE A 97 2.41 -3.26 -0.49
C ILE A 97 2.66 -2.26 0.63
N ARG A 98 3.75 -2.41 1.40
CA ARG A 98 4.04 -1.59 2.58
C ARG A 98 5.42 -0.96 2.52
N ARG A 99 5.62 0.09 3.32
CA ARG A 99 6.90 0.82 3.41
C ARG A 99 7.98 0.09 4.21
N GLY A 100 7.63 -0.98 4.92
CA GLY A 100 8.56 -1.80 5.68
C GLY A 100 8.05 -3.24 5.84
N PRO A 101 8.92 -4.17 6.28
CA PRO A 101 8.60 -5.58 6.38
C PRO A 101 7.78 -5.87 7.65
N GLY A 102 6.49 -5.55 7.60
CA GLY A 102 5.56 -5.79 8.71
C GLY A 102 4.21 -5.12 8.48
N THR A 103 3.21 -5.56 9.23
CA THR A 103 1.84 -5.02 9.14
C THR A 103 1.67 -3.65 9.81
N ASN A 104 2.61 -3.27 10.68
CA ASN A 104 2.63 -2.00 11.40
C ASN A 104 3.13 -0.82 10.54
N TYR A 105 3.69 -1.10 9.37
CA TYR A 105 4.14 -0.06 8.43
C TYR A 105 3.00 0.40 7.52
N ASP A 106 3.06 1.67 7.11
CA ASP A 106 2.08 2.26 6.20
C ASP A 106 1.97 1.50 4.87
N ILE A 107 0.75 1.55 4.31
CA ILE A 107 0.44 0.98 3.00
C ILE A 107 0.95 1.93 1.92
N ALA A 108 1.83 1.45 1.05
CA ALA A 108 2.34 2.17 -0.11
C ALA A 108 1.49 1.93 -1.37
N GLY A 109 0.81 0.79 -1.46
CA GLY A 109 -0.01 0.44 -2.61
C GLY A 109 -0.69 -0.92 -2.49
N THR A 110 -1.26 -1.40 -3.59
CA THR A 110 -1.98 -2.67 -3.66
C THR A 110 -1.70 -3.41 -4.97
N LEU A 111 -1.65 -4.73 -4.91
CA LEU A 111 -1.60 -5.64 -6.05
C LEU A 111 -2.93 -6.38 -6.17
N THR A 112 -3.45 -6.46 -7.40
CA THR A 112 -4.60 -7.32 -7.71
C THR A 112 -4.15 -8.77 -7.86
N ARG A 113 -5.10 -9.72 -7.76
CA ARG A 113 -4.85 -11.14 -8.04
C ARG A 113 -4.13 -11.33 -9.38
N GLY A 114 -3.05 -12.10 -9.38
CA GLY A 114 -2.26 -12.43 -10.58
C GLY A 114 -1.34 -11.32 -11.09
N GLN A 115 -1.38 -10.13 -10.49
CA GLN A 115 -0.44 -9.06 -10.83
C GLN A 115 0.98 -9.47 -10.46
N SER A 116 1.93 -9.20 -11.36
CA SER A 116 3.34 -9.49 -11.12
C SER A 116 3.99 -8.43 -10.23
N VAL A 117 5.00 -8.86 -9.47
CA VAL A 117 5.90 -8.02 -8.70
C VAL A 117 7.30 -8.57 -8.82
N VAL A 118 8.24 -7.65 -8.97
CA VAL A 118 9.65 -7.95 -9.03
C VAL A 118 10.23 -7.85 -7.62
N VAL A 119 10.90 -8.90 -7.14
CA VAL A 119 11.55 -8.93 -5.83
C VAL A 119 13.06 -9.07 -5.95
N VAL A 120 13.79 -8.37 -5.08
CA VAL A 120 15.27 -8.30 -5.08
C VAL A 120 15.89 -8.85 -3.80
N ALA A 121 15.12 -8.92 -2.71
CA ALA A 121 15.57 -9.45 -1.44
C ALA A 121 14.43 -10.07 -0.62
N SER A 122 14.78 -10.91 0.33
CA SER A 122 13.89 -11.48 1.33
C SER A 122 14.31 -11.08 2.74
N THR A 123 13.34 -10.97 3.63
CA THR A 123 13.59 -10.71 5.05
C THR A 123 13.39 -11.96 5.88
N ASN A 124 14.08 -12.04 7.02
CA ASN A 124 13.95 -13.18 7.96
C ASN A 124 12.55 -13.32 8.58
N ASN A 125 11.71 -12.29 8.49
CA ASN A 125 10.33 -12.30 8.96
C ASN A 125 9.30 -12.54 7.83
N GLY A 126 9.73 -13.06 6.68
CA GLY A 126 8.82 -13.55 5.63
C GLY A 126 8.28 -12.49 4.68
N TRP A 127 8.91 -11.32 4.61
CA TRP A 127 8.59 -10.30 3.61
C TRP A 127 9.59 -10.35 2.46
N TYR A 128 9.16 -9.89 1.28
CA TYR A 128 10.04 -9.64 0.15
C TYR A 128 10.13 -8.16 -0.12
N LYS A 129 11.34 -7.69 -0.42
CA LYS A 129 11.59 -6.35 -0.90
C LYS A 129 11.45 -6.31 -2.42
N THR A 130 10.64 -5.38 -2.89
CA THR A 130 10.43 -5.14 -4.31
C THR A 130 11.57 -4.31 -4.91
N GLN A 131 11.72 -4.33 -6.23
CA GLN A 131 12.66 -3.46 -6.93
C GLN A 131 12.41 -1.96 -6.65
N ASP A 132 11.15 -1.59 -6.41
CA ASP A 132 10.74 -0.23 -6.05
C ASP A 132 11.08 0.16 -4.59
N GLY A 133 11.67 -0.75 -3.81
CA GLY A 133 12.05 -0.50 -2.42
C GLY A 133 10.92 -0.66 -1.40
N PHE A 134 9.78 -1.21 -1.80
CA PHE A 134 8.67 -1.52 -0.89
C PHE A 134 8.67 -2.99 -0.47
N TYR A 135 7.77 -3.36 0.43
CA TYR A 135 7.70 -4.71 0.99
C TYR A 135 6.35 -5.35 0.75
N VAL A 136 6.37 -6.63 0.39
CA VAL A 136 5.19 -7.47 0.19
C VAL A 136 5.32 -8.76 1.01
N SER A 137 4.22 -9.27 1.56
CA SER A 137 4.25 -10.51 2.34
C SER A 137 4.52 -11.71 1.42
N GLY A 138 5.52 -12.52 1.78
CA GLY A 138 5.92 -13.71 1.02
C GLY A 138 4.88 -14.81 0.98
N GLU A 139 3.97 -14.83 1.95
CA GLU A 139 2.87 -15.80 2.01
C GLU A 139 1.93 -15.69 0.79
N TYR A 140 1.71 -14.46 0.32
CA TYR A 140 0.73 -14.13 -0.73
C TYR A 140 1.34 -13.92 -2.11
N VAL A 141 2.59 -14.31 -2.32
CA VAL A 141 3.22 -14.29 -3.64
C VAL A 141 3.71 -15.68 -4.04
N LYS A 142 3.63 -16.00 -5.34
CA LYS A 142 3.99 -17.32 -5.90
C LYS A 142 4.69 -17.16 -7.25
N ALA A 143 5.45 -18.18 -7.65
CA ALA A 143 6.18 -18.16 -8.93
C ALA A 143 5.28 -18.32 -10.17
N SER A 144 4.02 -18.73 -9.98
CA SER A 144 3.02 -18.87 -11.05
C SER A 144 1.77 -18.07 -10.72
N GLN A 145 1.05 -17.64 -11.77
CA GLN A 145 -0.24 -16.97 -11.61
C GLN A 145 -1.30 -17.93 -11.05
N PRO A 146 -2.25 -17.40 -10.24
CA PRO A 146 -3.38 -18.18 -9.78
C PRO A 146 -4.40 -18.39 -10.92
N THR A 147 -4.83 -19.63 -11.13
CA THR A 147 -5.73 -20.04 -12.22
C THR A 147 -7.15 -19.51 -12.08
#